data_AF-A0A239WNN4-F1
#
_entry.id   AF-A0A239WNN4-F1
#
_cell.length_a   1.000
_cell.length_b   1.000
_cell.length_c   1.000
_cell.angle_alpha   90.00
_cell.angle_beta   90.00
_cell.angle_gamma   90.00
#
_symmetry.space_group_name_H-M   'P 1'
#
loop_
_entity.id
_entity.type
_entity.pdbx_description
1 polymer ?
#
loop_
_entity_poly.entity_id
_entity_poly.type
_entity_poly.pdbx_seq_one_letter_code
_entity_poly.pdbx_strand_id
1 'polypeptide(L)'
;MKKVKGLGILFLLIVGVAVGYYFVARSSSAPKTSLTYDVSGPQYFQEEESLVLSRMIAKKQGLYFYGFPECPWCQELVPLLTKVLEDQQTRAYTVNIHSDNYQKDDARVLEHFYQSHLGKKSVSVPFLVAINSRGQVKTHVGTVEGHNAKENKLTAKQQEELAEVLVSLVSWTKS
;
A
#
# COMPACT_ATOMS: atom_id res chain seq x y z
N MET A 1 -57.85 -18.33 35.75
CA MET A 1 -56.88 -17.29 35.32
C MET A 1 -55.51 -17.91 35.19
N LYS A 2 -55.04 -18.25 33.99
CA LYS A 2 -53.63 -18.62 33.75
C LYS A 2 -53.30 -18.40 32.28
N LYS A 3 -52.08 -17.93 32.03
CA LYS A 3 -51.36 -17.85 30.74
C LYS A 3 -51.56 -16.59 29.89
N VAL A 4 -50.83 -15.51 30.25
CA VAL A 4 -50.23 -14.60 29.25
C VAL A 4 -48.90 -14.07 29.80
N LYS A 5 -47.90 -14.95 29.96
CA LYS A 5 -46.51 -14.52 30.26
C LYS A 5 -45.46 -15.15 29.33
N GLY A 6 -45.85 -16.09 28.46
CA GLY A 6 -44.94 -16.78 27.54
C GLY A 6 -44.77 -16.13 26.16
N LEU A 7 -45.74 -15.31 25.71
CA LEU A 7 -45.76 -14.80 24.34
C LEU A 7 -44.73 -13.68 24.10
N GLY A 8 -44.50 -12.81 25.10
CA GLY A 8 -43.51 -11.73 25.00
C GLY A 8 -42.07 -12.23 24.96
N ILE A 9 -41.77 -13.32 25.68
CA ILE A 9 -40.42 -13.91 25.70
C ILE A 9 -40.10 -14.58 24.35
N LEU A 10 -41.07 -15.28 23.75
CA LEU A 10 -40.88 -15.91 22.45
C LEU A 10 -40.65 -14.87 21.34
N PHE A 11 -41.35 -13.73 21.40
CA PHE A 11 -41.18 -12.64 20.43
C PHE A 11 -39.79 -11.99 20.55
N LEU A 12 -39.31 -11.76 21.77
CA LEU A 12 -37.96 -11.22 22.00
C LEU A 12 -36.84 -12.17 21.53
N LEU A 13 -37.03 -13.48 21.69
CA LEU A 13 -36.09 -14.48 21.19
C LEU A 13 -36.06 -14.53 19.65
N ILE A 14 -37.21 -14.45 18.99
CA ILE A 14 -37.29 -14.43 17.52
C ILE A 14 -36.66 -13.16 16.95
N VAL A 15 -36.91 -11.99 17.58
CA VAL A 15 -36.28 -10.73 17.17
C VAL A 15 -34.76 -10.77 17.40
N GLY A 16 -34.30 -11.32 18.53
CA GLY A 16 -32.86 -11.49 18.80
C GLY A 16 -32.17 -12.39 17.79
N VAL A 17 -32.80 -13.50 17.39
CA VAL A 17 -32.28 -14.41 16.36
C VAL A 17 -32.29 -13.75 14.99
N ALA A 18 -33.34 -13.01 14.63
CA ALA A 18 -33.42 -12.30 13.35
C ALA A 18 -32.38 -11.18 13.26
N VAL A 19 -32.16 -10.42 14.33
CA VAL A 19 -31.12 -9.38 14.42
C VAL A 19 -29.73 -10.02 14.39
N GLY A 20 -29.52 -11.11 15.13
CA GLY A 20 -28.27 -11.86 15.10
C GLY A 20 -27.97 -12.42 13.70
N TYR A 21 -28.95 -13.03 13.04
CA TYR A 21 -28.83 -13.51 11.66
C TYR A 21 -28.59 -12.37 10.67
N TYR A 22 -29.26 -11.23 10.83
CA TYR A 22 -29.02 -10.04 10.00
C TYR A 22 -27.58 -9.50 10.16
N PHE A 23 -27.06 -9.46 11.39
CA PHE A 23 -25.67 -9.09 11.67
C PHE A 23 -24.66 -10.09 11.09
N VAL A 24 -24.91 -11.39 11.24
CA VAL A 24 -24.05 -12.45 10.67
C VAL A 24 -24.09 -12.43 9.14
N ALA A 25 -25.27 -12.32 8.54
CA ALA A 25 -25.45 -12.27 7.09
C ALA A 25 -24.79 -11.02 6.47
N ARG A 26 -24.83 -9.88 7.16
CA ARG A 26 -24.14 -8.64 6.77
C ARG A 26 -22.61 -8.75 6.89
N SER A 27 -22.09 -9.56 7.81
CA SER A 27 -20.64 -9.84 7.92
C SER A 27 -20.10 -10.70 6.77
N SER A 28 -20.94 -11.49 6.12
CA SER A 28 -20.55 -12.41 5.04
C SER A 28 -20.51 -11.79 3.64
N SER A 29 -20.91 -10.53 3.47
CA SER A 29 -20.93 -9.83 2.18
C SER A 29 -19.83 -8.76 2.07
N ALA A 30 -18.59 -9.11 2.41
CA ALA A 30 -17.42 -8.29 2.06
C ALA A 30 -17.02 -8.60 0.60
N PRO A 31 -16.93 -7.60 -0.30
CA PRO A 31 -16.50 -7.83 -1.67
C PRO A 31 -15.03 -8.30 -1.69
N LYS A 32 -14.73 -9.37 -2.44
CA LYS A 32 -13.37 -9.85 -2.68
C LYS A 32 -12.64 -9.00 -3.73
N THR A 33 -12.47 -7.72 -3.43
CA THR A 33 -11.59 -6.83 -4.22
C THR A 33 -10.47 -6.41 -3.29
N SER A 34 -9.22 -6.59 -3.74
CA SER A 34 -7.96 -6.17 -3.10
C SER A 34 -8.06 -4.89 -2.24
N LEU A 35 -8.48 -5.00 -0.98
CA LEU A 35 -8.53 -3.88 -0.02
C LEU A 35 -7.14 -3.41 0.43
N THR A 36 -6.07 -4.07 -0.02
CA THR A 36 -4.71 -3.86 0.50
C THR A 36 -3.84 -2.99 -0.41
N TYR A 37 -4.20 -2.77 -1.68
CA TYR A 37 -3.51 -1.84 -2.58
C TYR A 37 -4.42 -0.66 -2.89
N ASP A 38 -4.43 0.34 -2.01
CA ASP A 38 -5.10 1.62 -2.25
C ASP A 38 -4.08 2.76 -2.24
N VAL A 39 -3.78 3.25 -3.43
CA VAL A 39 -2.94 4.44 -3.67
C VAL A 39 -3.74 5.60 -4.27
N SER A 40 -5.07 5.54 -4.18
CA SER A 40 -5.98 6.62 -4.59
C SER A 40 -6.26 7.62 -3.46
N GLY A 41 -5.89 7.25 -2.22
CA GLY A 41 -6.05 8.07 -1.03
C GLY A 41 -5.22 9.37 -1.01
N PRO A 42 -5.53 10.29 -0.08
CA PRO A 42 -4.90 11.62 -0.01
C PRO A 42 -3.39 11.59 0.27
N GLN A 43 -2.85 10.49 0.77
CA GLN A 43 -1.41 10.27 1.00
C GLN A 43 -0.62 10.16 -0.30
N TYR A 44 -1.28 10.03 -1.44
CA TYR A 44 -0.64 9.84 -2.73
C TYR A 44 -0.94 11.00 -3.68
N PHE A 45 0.05 11.41 -4.45
CA PHE A 45 -0.13 12.37 -5.54
C PHE A 45 -0.63 11.63 -6.77
N GLN A 46 -1.66 12.19 -7.42
CA GLN A 46 -2.18 11.72 -8.69
C GLN A 46 -1.56 12.61 -9.78
N GLU A 47 -0.50 12.13 -10.42
CA GLU A 47 0.19 12.80 -11.53
C GLU A 47 0.48 11.77 -12.63
N GLU A 48 0.62 12.24 -13.87
CA GLU A 48 1.02 11.40 -15.00
C GLU A 48 2.38 10.73 -14.73
N GLU A 49 2.52 9.47 -15.13
CA GLU A 49 3.67 8.63 -14.82
C GLU A 49 4.99 9.25 -15.31
N SER A 50 5.00 9.79 -16.54
CA SER A 50 6.17 10.45 -17.11
C SER A 50 6.58 11.72 -16.35
N LEU A 51 5.62 12.45 -15.77
CA LEU A 51 5.91 13.63 -14.96
C LEU A 51 6.55 13.22 -13.64
N VAL A 52 6.03 12.18 -12.99
CA VAL A 52 6.60 11.64 -11.76
C VAL A 52 8.04 11.19 -11.98
N LEU A 53 8.31 10.46 -13.07
CA LEU A 53 9.68 10.05 -13.44
C LEU A 53 10.58 11.26 -13.71
N SER A 54 10.10 12.26 -14.45
CA SER A 54 10.87 13.48 -14.72
C SER A 54 11.25 14.22 -13.44
N ARG A 55 10.34 14.28 -12.46
CA ARG A 55 10.61 14.86 -11.12
C ARG A 55 11.68 14.06 -10.37
N MET A 56 11.60 12.73 -10.38
CA MET A 56 12.59 11.86 -9.75
C MET A 56 13.98 12.06 -10.37
N ILE A 57 14.11 12.05 -11.70
CA ILE A 57 15.39 12.24 -12.40
C ILE A 57 15.94 13.65 -12.15
N ALA A 58 15.09 14.66 -12.06
CA ALA A 58 15.46 16.02 -11.66
C ALA A 58 15.78 16.16 -10.15
N LYS A 59 15.84 15.04 -9.41
CA LYS A 59 16.15 14.95 -7.98
C LYS A 59 15.28 15.89 -7.13
N LYS A 60 14.00 16.04 -7.51
CA LYS A 60 13.05 16.79 -6.69
C LYS A 60 12.81 16.04 -5.38
N GLN A 61 12.73 16.80 -4.30
CA GLN A 61 12.45 16.26 -2.97
C GLN A 61 11.11 15.52 -2.99
N GLY A 62 11.07 14.34 -2.38
CA GLY A 62 9.85 13.54 -2.26
C GLY A 62 10.10 12.05 -2.08
N LEU A 63 9.02 11.33 -1.80
CA LEU A 63 8.98 9.88 -1.86
C LEU A 63 8.31 9.47 -3.17
N TYR A 64 8.93 8.54 -3.89
CA TYR A 64 8.43 7.99 -5.15
C TYR A 64 8.25 6.49 -4.98
N PHE A 65 7.06 5.99 -5.29
CA PHE A 65 6.66 4.59 -5.17
C PHE A 65 6.31 4.03 -6.55
N TYR A 66 7.00 2.95 -6.94
CA TYR A 66 6.77 2.24 -8.19
C TYR A 66 6.24 0.84 -7.88
N GLY A 67 5.09 0.49 -8.46
CA GLY A 67 4.39 -0.76 -8.21
C GLY A 67 3.21 -0.94 -9.15
N PHE A 68 2.33 -1.89 -8.86
CA PHE A 68 1.06 -2.08 -9.56
C PHE A 68 0.09 -2.92 -8.69
N PRO A 69 -1.23 -2.86 -8.91
CA PRO A 69 -2.22 -3.48 -8.02
C PRO A 69 -2.10 -5.01 -7.86
N GLU A 70 -1.65 -5.71 -8.90
CA GLU A 70 -1.53 -7.17 -8.93
C GLU A 70 -0.24 -7.69 -8.28
N CYS A 71 0.70 -6.82 -7.92
CA CYS A 71 1.98 -7.17 -7.31
C CYS A 71 1.77 -7.64 -5.85
N PRO A 72 2.03 -8.92 -5.51
CA PRO A 72 1.75 -9.44 -4.17
C PRO A 72 2.54 -8.73 -3.07
N TRP A 73 3.82 -8.41 -3.32
CA TRP A 73 4.64 -7.65 -2.37
C TRP A 73 4.15 -6.21 -2.19
N CYS A 74 3.60 -5.60 -3.25
CA CYS A 74 3.07 -4.25 -3.20
C CYS A 74 1.78 -4.21 -2.37
N GLN A 75 0.93 -5.24 -2.48
CA GLN A 75 -0.26 -5.41 -1.65
C GLN A 75 0.06 -5.52 -0.14
N GLU A 76 1.21 -6.11 0.22
CA GLU A 76 1.65 -6.19 1.62
C GLU A 76 2.30 -4.89 2.11
N LEU A 77 2.99 -4.17 1.22
CA LEU A 77 3.71 -2.93 1.56
C LEU A 77 2.79 -1.72 1.67
N VAL A 78 1.84 -1.55 0.76
CA VAL A 78 1.01 -0.33 0.64
C VAL A 78 0.27 0.02 1.94
N PRO A 79 -0.38 -0.91 2.67
CA PRO A 79 -1.07 -0.55 3.92
C PRO A 79 -0.14 0.02 4.98
N LEU A 80 1.09 -0.52 5.09
CA LEU A 80 2.10 -0.03 6.02
C LEU A 80 2.65 1.33 5.57
N LEU A 81 2.89 1.49 4.26
CA LEU A 81 3.34 2.76 3.69
C LEU A 81 2.31 3.86 3.90
N THR A 82 1.03 3.61 3.61
CA THR A 82 -0.06 4.58 3.81
C THR A 82 -0.09 5.06 5.26
N LYS A 83 0.00 4.13 6.24
CA LYS A 83 0.04 4.49 7.66
C LYS A 83 1.24 5.37 8.00
N VAL A 84 2.43 5.03 7.51
CA VAL A 84 3.63 5.85 7.75
C VAL A 84 3.51 7.24 7.12
N LEU A 85 2.93 7.34 5.93
CA LEU A 85 2.66 8.62 5.26
C LEU A 85 1.67 9.48 6.06
N GLU A 86 0.61 8.88 6.59
CA GLU A 86 -0.34 9.54 7.50
C GLU A 86 0.34 10.05 8.77
N ASP A 87 1.03 9.16 9.49
CA ASP A 87 1.68 9.45 10.77
C ASP A 87 2.73 10.57 10.63
N GLN A 88 3.44 10.58 9.50
CA GLN A 88 4.46 11.60 9.21
C GLN A 88 3.91 12.78 8.41
N GLN A 89 2.60 12.87 8.16
CA GLN A 89 1.97 13.96 7.38
C GLN A 89 2.70 14.24 6.06
N THR A 90 3.10 13.17 5.37
CA THR A 90 3.87 13.21 4.12
C THR A 90 3.06 12.55 3.01
N ARG A 91 3.42 12.84 1.76
CA ARG A 91 2.78 12.25 0.59
C ARG A 91 3.81 11.60 -0.32
N ALA A 92 3.38 10.59 -1.06
CA ALA A 92 4.21 9.89 -2.04
C ALA A 92 3.68 10.08 -3.46
N TYR A 93 4.59 10.25 -4.41
CA TYR A 93 4.28 10.10 -5.82
C TYR A 93 4.19 8.62 -6.15
N THR A 94 3.24 8.23 -7.00
CA THR A 94 3.06 6.83 -7.39
C THR A 94 3.16 6.69 -8.90
N VAL A 95 3.69 5.56 -9.33
CA VAL A 95 3.72 5.16 -10.74
C VAL A 95 3.28 3.71 -10.81
N ASN A 96 2.18 3.48 -11.52
CA ASN A 96 1.79 2.14 -11.93
C ASN A 96 2.60 1.75 -13.18
N ILE A 97 3.63 0.93 -13.01
CA ILE A 97 4.53 0.54 -14.11
C ILE A 97 3.87 -0.44 -15.11
N HIS A 98 2.65 -0.89 -14.83
CA HIS A 98 1.81 -1.69 -15.73
C HIS A 98 0.61 -0.91 -16.27
N SER A 99 0.54 0.40 -16.01
CA SER A 99 -0.50 1.29 -16.57
C SER A 99 -0.39 1.37 -18.09
N ASP A 100 -1.51 1.51 -18.79
CA ASP A 100 -1.52 1.77 -20.23
C ASP A 100 -0.83 3.11 -20.59
N ASN A 101 -0.78 4.04 -19.63
CA ASN A 101 -0.09 5.31 -19.78
C ASN A 101 1.43 5.20 -19.57
N TYR A 102 1.93 4.09 -19.02
CA TYR A 102 3.35 3.87 -18.79
C TYR A 102 4.06 3.43 -20.08
N GLN A 103 4.82 4.33 -20.68
CA GLN A 103 5.40 4.11 -22.00
C GLN A 103 6.77 3.42 -21.95
N LYS A 104 7.24 2.96 -23.11
CA LYS A 104 8.58 2.37 -23.24
C LYS A 104 9.72 3.31 -22.82
N ASP A 105 9.55 4.61 -23.04
CA ASP A 105 10.53 5.60 -22.58
C ASP A 105 10.55 5.74 -21.05
N ASP A 106 9.38 5.68 -20.42
CA ASP A 106 9.25 5.67 -18.96
C ASP A 106 9.94 4.45 -18.35
N ALA A 107 9.77 3.28 -18.96
CA ALA A 107 10.47 2.04 -18.62
C ALA A 107 11.99 2.21 -18.69
N ARG A 108 12.51 2.75 -19.80
CA ARG A 108 13.96 3.00 -19.98
C ARG A 108 14.51 3.96 -18.92
N VAL A 109 13.78 5.02 -18.60
CA VAL A 109 14.16 6.00 -17.58
C VAL A 109 14.27 5.34 -16.21
N LEU A 110 13.24 4.56 -15.82
CA LEU A 110 13.23 3.88 -14.54
C LEU A 110 14.32 2.79 -14.46
N GLU A 111 14.51 2.00 -15.51
CA GLU A 111 15.57 0.98 -15.59
C GLU A 111 16.97 1.60 -15.46
N HIS A 112 17.23 2.72 -16.13
CA HIS A 112 18.52 3.40 -16.02
C HIS A 112 18.76 3.96 -14.61
N PHE A 113 17.73 4.55 -14.00
CA PHE A 113 17.80 4.99 -12.61
C PHE A 113 18.06 3.82 -11.65
N TYR A 114 17.31 2.72 -11.82
CA TYR A 114 17.44 1.51 -11.03
C TYR A 114 18.84 0.90 -11.16
N GLN A 115 19.37 0.80 -12.37
CA GLN A 115 20.71 0.29 -12.64
C GLN A 115 21.80 1.16 -12.01
N SER A 116 21.70 2.49 -12.12
CA SER A 116 22.70 3.40 -11.58
C SER A 116 22.76 3.41 -10.04
N HIS A 117 21.67 3.07 -9.35
CA HIS A 117 21.62 3.04 -7.89
C HIS A 117 21.78 1.65 -7.27
N LEU A 118 21.39 0.59 -7.98
CA LEU A 118 21.34 -0.78 -7.43
C LEU A 118 22.21 -1.77 -8.21
N GLY A 119 22.80 -1.38 -9.34
CA GLY A 119 23.62 -2.26 -10.19
C GLY A 119 22.85 -3.37 -10.90
N LYS A 120 21.51 -3.36 -10.83
CA LYS A 120 20.61 -4.37 -11.41
C LYS A 120 19.95 -3.85 -12.68
N LYS A 121 19.81 -4.69 -13.69
CA LYS A 121 19.23 -4.29 -14.99
C LYS A 121 17.70 -4.24 -15.00
N SER A 122 17.05 -5.11 -14.24
CA SER A 122 15.59 -5.25 -14.26
C SER A 122 14.99 -4.68 -12.98
N VAL A 123 13.99 -3.80 -13.15
CA VAL A 123 13.25 -3.20 -12.04
C VAL A 123 12.45 -4.29 -11.32
N SER A 124 12.65 -4.39 -10.01
CA SER A 124 11.82 -5.21 -9.13
C SER A 124 10.96 -4.29 -8.27
N VAL A 125 9.69 -4.65 -8.09
CA VAL A 125 8.72 -3.87 -7.31
C VAL A 125 8.25 -4.62 -6.06
N PRO A 126 7.77 -3.93 -5.00
CA PRO A 126 7.69 -2.47 -4.87
C PRO A 126 9.08 -1.82 -4.83
N PHE A 127 9.24 -0.70 -5.53
CA PHE A 127 10.47 0.10 -5.51
C PHE A 127 10.17 1.48 -4.96
N LEU A 128 10.88 1.86 -3.91
CA LEU A 128 10.76 3.17 -3.28
C LEU A 128 12.05 3.97 -3.48
N VAL A 129 11.89 5.25 -3.83
CA VAL A 129 12.97 6.22 -3.95
C VAL A 129 12.63 7.40 -3.05
N ALA A 130 13.48 7.69 -2.08
CA ALA A 130 13.37 8.84 -1.20
C ALA A 130 14.45 9.85 -1.57
N ILE A 131 14.05 11.06 -1.94
CA ILE A 131 14.95 12.16 -2.30
C ILE A 131 14.76 13.28 -1.27
N ASN A 132 15.85 13.71 -0.64
CA ASN A 132 15.80 14.77 0.38
C ASN A 132 15.96 16.18 -0.22
N SER A 133 15.94 17.20 0.64
CA SER A 133 16.02 18.61 0.21
C SER A 133 17.31 18.96 -0.55
N ARG A 134 18.38 18.18 -0.34
CA ARG A 134 19.69 18.31 -0.99
C ARG A 134 19.82 17.46 -2.27
N GLY A 135 18.75 16.79 -2.70
CA GLY A 135 18.77 15.90 -3.86
C GLY A 135 19.51 14.58 -3.63
N GLN A 136 19.75 14.19 -2.37
CA GLN A 136 20.39 12.91 -2.04
C GLN A 136 19.36 11.79 -2.04
N VAL A 137 19.74 10.66 -2.62
CA VAL A 137 18.84 9.54 -2.89
C VAL A 137 19.06 8.40 -1.88
N LYS A 138 17.97 7.87 -1.34
CA LYS A 138 17.90 6.55 -0.70
C LYS A 138 16.85 5.70 -1.43
N THR A 139 17.08 4.39 -1.47
CA THR A 139 16.17 3.47 -2.16
C THR A 139 15.86 2.24 -1.31
N HIS A 140 14.73 1.60 -1.60
CA HIS A 140 14.33 0.30 -1.04
C HIS A 140 13.57 -0.52 -2.06
N VAL A 141 13.77 -1.83 -2.06
CA VAL A 141 13.15 -2.76 -3.00
C VAL A 141 12.53 -3.92 -2.24
N GLY A 142 11.27 -4.23 -2.55
CA GLY A 142 10.54 -5.33 -1.94
C GLY A 142 9.98 -4.99 -0.55
N THR A 143 9.61 -6.04 0.18
CA THR A 143 9.19 -5.97 1.58
C THR A 143 10.42 -6.08 2.49
N VAL A 144 10.56 -7.16 3.26
CA VAL A 144 11.76 -7.54 4.03
C VAL A 144 12.51 -8.70 3.36
N GLU A 145 13.74 -8.94 3.82
CA GLU A 145 14.55 -10.07 3.35
C GLU A 145 13.86 -11.41 3.64
N GLY A 146 13.97 -12.35 2.68
CA GLY A 146 13.41 -13.69 2.80
C GLY A 146 11.88 -13.80 2.68
N HIS A 147 11.14 -12.70 2.58
CA HIS A 147 9.68 -12.76 2.43
C HIS A 147 9.23 -13.08 0.99
N ASN A 148 8.43 -14.13 0.85
CA ASN A 148 7.75 -14.50 -0.40
C ASN A 148 6.24 -14.24 -0.32
N ALA A 149 5.81 -13.09 -0.83
CA ALA A 149 4.41 -12.66 -0.80
C ALA A 149 3.45 -13.53 -1.65
N LYS A 150 3.98 -14.42 -2.50
CA LYS A 150 3.16 -15.40 -3.24
C LYS A 150 2.78 -16.60 -2.37
N GLU A 151 3.56 -16.88 -1.33
CA GLU A 151 3.38 -18.05 -0.48
C GLU A 151 2.73 -17.67 0.85
N ASN A 152 3.20 -16.58 1.46
CA ASN A 152 2.80 -16.20 2.81
C ASN A 152 2.58 -14.69 2.93
N LYS A 153 1.79 -14.29 3.92
CA LYS A 153 1.67 -12.89 4.36
C LYS A 153 2.85 -12.51 5.25
N LEU A 154 3.10 -11.21 5.40
CA LEU A 154 4.08 -10.74 6.38
C LEU A 154 3.67 -11.18 7.80
N THR A 155 4.62 -11.72 8.56
CA THR A 155 4.44 -11.91 10.01
C THR A 155 4.47 -10.57 10.74
N ALA A 156 3.94 -10.52 11.97
CA ALA A 156 3.96 -9.29 12.77
C ALA A 156 5.37 -8.67 12.91
N LYS A 157 6.38 -9.51 13.17
CA LYS A 157 7.78 -9.07 13.24
C LYS A 157 8.28 -8.48 11.91
N GLN A 158 7.91 -9.09 10.78
CA GLN A 158 8.29 -8.58 9.46
C GLN A 158 7.53 -7.30 9.10
N GLN A 159 6.30 -7.12 9.59
CA GLN A 159 5.56 -5.87 9.44
C GLN A 159 6.22 -4.74 10.24
N GLU A 160 6.67 -5.01 11.46
CA GLU A 160 7.44 -4.06 12.28
C GLU A 160 8.76 -3.67 11.59
N GLU A 161 9.53 -4.66 11.15
CA GLU A 161 10.78 -4.42 10.40
C GLU A 161 10.55 -3.58 9.14
N LEU A 162 9.54 -3.93 8.34
CA LEU A 162 9.19 -3.15 7.15
C LEU A 162 8.76 -1.73 7.52
N ALA A 163 7.97 -1.56 8.59
CA ALA A 163 7.53 -0.25 9.03
C ALA A 163 8.71 0.64 9.44
N GLU A 164 9.74 0.10 10.11
CA GLU A 164 10.95 0.84 10.45
C GLU A 164 11.71 1.33 9.21
N VAL A 165 11.84 0.48 8.18
CA VAL A 165 12.45 0.87 6.91
C VAL A 165 11.65 1.98 6.23
N LEU A 166 10.32 1.84 6.18
CA LEU A 166 9.43 2.85 5.58
C LEU A 166 9.51 4.18 6.34
N VAL A 167 9.48 4.16 7.67
CA VAL A 167 9.66 5.34 8.53
C VAL A 167 10.97 6.05 8.21
N SER A 168 12.07 5.29 8.06
CA SER A 168 13.39 5.81 7.72
C SER A 168 13.42 6.49 6.35
N LEU A 169 12.78 5.90 5.33
CA LEU A 169 12.66 6.49 4.00
C LEU A 169 11.82 7.76 3.99
N VAL A 170 10.65 7.75 4.64
CA VAL A 170 9.78 8.93 4.68
C VAL A 170 10.46 10.06 5.44
N SER A 171 11.10 9.78 6.57
CA SER A 171 11.88 10.77 7.32
C SER A 171 13.07 11.30 6.53
N TRP A 172 13.72 10.45 5.72
CA TRP A 172 14.81 10.89 4.84
C TRP A 172 14.38 12.01 3.88
N THR A 173 13.16 11.98 3.36
CA THR A 173 12.68 13.03 2.44
C THR A 173 12.71 14.43 3.04
N LYS A 174 12.67 14.54 4.37
CA LYS A 174 12.67 15.81 5.12
C LYS A 174 14.07 16.27 5.56
N SER A 175 15.10 15.47 5.29
CA SER A 175 16.49 15.75 5.68
C SER A 175 17.22 16.75 4.77
#